data_AF-A0A920JGN4-F1
#
_entry.id   AF-A0A920JGN4-F1
#
_cell.length_a   1.000
_cell.length_b   1.000
_cell.length_c   1.000
_cell.angle_alpha   90.00
_cell.angle_beta   90.00
_cell.angle_gamma   90.00
#
_symmetry.space_group_name_H-M   'P 1'
#
loop_
_entity.id
_entity.type
_entity.pdbx_description
1 polymer ?
#
loop_
_entity_poly.entity_id
_entity_poly.type
_entity_poly.pdbx_seq_one_letter_code
_entity_poly.pdbx_strand_id
1 'polypeptide(L)'
;MGTAIFPASPILSLTIDGTTATLQWTSVASAQSYRIYQDGSFIIKLEGLTHSLDIGTGTNTCFTVTSVNSYDTESPSSNEECGQGS
;
A
#
# COMPACT_ATOMS: atom_id res chain seq x y z
N MET A 1 -4.82 29.01 -10.64
CA MET A 1 -5.29 27.67 -10.24
C MET A 1 -4.09 26.74 -10.30
N GLY A 2 -3.41 26.48 -9.18
CA GLY A 2 -2.22 25.64 -9.15
C GLY A 2 -2.63 24.18 -9.27
N THR A 3 -2.09 23.46 -10.26
CA THR A 3 -2.28 22.01 -10.40
C THR A 3 -1.67 21.31 -9.19
N ALA A 4 -2.47 20.49 -8.51
CA ALA A 4 -2.00 19.66 -7.41
C ALA A 4 -0.82 18.78 -7.90
N ILE A 5 0.30 18.80 -7.18
CA ILE A 5 1.55 18.07 -7.51
C ILE A 5 1.56 16.63 -6.97
N PHE A 6 0.45 16.16 -6.42
CA PHE A 6 0.31 14.82 -5.88
C PHE A 6 0.24 13.77 -6.99
N PRO A 7 0.99 12.65 -6.89
CA PRO A 7 0.82 11.53 -7.81
C PRO A 7 -0.55 10.86 -7.60
N ALA A 8 -0.96 10.03 -8.57
CA ALA A 8 -2.19 9.25 -8.44
C ALA A 8 -2.05 8.14 -7.39
N SER A 9 -3.15 7.82 -6.70
CA SER A 9 -3.19 6.67 -5.79
C SER A 9 -3.15 5.36 -6.58
N PRO A 10 -2.42 4.34 -6.11
CA PRO A 10 -2.48 3.01 -6.70
C PRO A 10 -3.79 2.31 -6.31
N ILE A 11 -4.12 1.21 -7.00
CA ILE A 11 -5.19 0.29 -6.63
C ILE A 11 -4.53 -0.90 -5.94
N LEU A 12 -4.95 -1.20 -4.71
CA LEU A 12 -4.44 -2.29 -3.88
C LEU A 12 -5.30 -3.55 -4.03
N SER A 13 -4.65 -4.71 -4.02
CA SER A 13 -5.28 -6.01 -3.78
C SER A 13 -4.54 -6.76 -2.67
N LEU A 14 -5.30 -7.57 -1.94
CA LEU A 14 -4.81 -8.40 -0.84
C LEU A 14 -5.18 -9.87 -1.07
N THR A 15 -4.20 -10.75 -0.90
CA THR A 15 -4.40 -12.20 -0.83
C THR A 15 -3.83 -12.72 0.47
N ILE A 16 -4.53 -13.63 1.15
CA ILE A 16 -4.07 -14.25 2.40
C ILE A 16 -3.90 -15.76 2.18
N ASP A 17 -2.74 -16.28 2.59
CA ASP A 17 -2.43 -17.71 2.63
C ASP A 17 -1.88 -18.08 4.02
N GLY A 18 -2.65 -18.84 4.80
CA GLY A 18 -2.39 -19.06 6.22
C GLY A 18 -2.34 -17.73 6.99
N THR A 19 -1.17 -17.39 7.52
CA THR A 19 -0.93 -16.11 8.20
C THR A 19 -0.24 -15.07 7.33
N THR A 20 0.09 -15.40 6.07
CA THR A 20 0.82 -14.51 5.17
C THR A 20 -0.14 -13.67 4.34
N ALA A 21 -0.11 -12.35 4.54
CA ALA A 21 -0.73 -11.38 3.66
C ALA A 21 0.23 -11.05 2.51
N THR A 22 -0.26 -11.10 1.27
CA THR A 22 0.44 -10.63 0.07
C THR A 22 -0.33 -9.47 -0.52
N LEU A 23 0.29 -8.29 -0.46
CA LEU A 23 -0.19 -7.04 -1.02
C LEU A 23 0.37 -6.87 -2.43
N GLN A 24 -0.49 -6.51 -3.38
CA GLN A 24 -0.09 -6.13 -4.73
C GLN A 24 -0.80 -4.85 -5.12
N TRP A 25 -0.14 -4.01 -5.92
CA TRP A 25 -0.76 -2.76 -6.35
C TRP A 25 -0.37 -2.33 -7.75
N THR A 26 -1.22 -1.50 -8.36
CA THR A 26 -1.00 -1.02 -9.73
C THR A 26 0.17 -0.04 -9.80
N SER A 27 0.94 -0.11 -10.88
CA SER A 27 1.99 0.88 -11.14
C SER A 27 1.40 2.26 -11.38
N VAL A 28 2.11 3.30 -10.94
CA VAL A 28 1.74 4.71 -11.10
C VAL A 28 2.88 5.38 -11.85
N ALA A 29 2.61 5.93 -13.04
CA ALA A 29 3.64 6.39 -13.96
C ALA A 29 4.58 7.46 -13.38
N SER A 30 4.10 8.30 -12.44
CA SER A 30 4.90 9.33 -11.78
C SER A 30 5.57 8.86 -10.48
N ALA A 31 5.31 7.63 -10.03
CA ALA A 31 5.85 7.11 -8.78
C ALA A 31 7.28 6.59 -8.95
N GLN A 32 8.12 6.90 -7.97
CA GLN A 32 9.45 6.31 -7.78
C GLN A 32 9.41 5.20 -6.73
N SER A 33 8.45 5.26 -5.81
CA SER A 33 8.31 4.29 -4.72
C SER A 33 6.89 4.33 -4.16
N TYR A 34 6.63 3.40 -3.25
CA TYR A 34 5.34 3.21 -2.59
C TYR A 34 5.54 3.10 -1.09
N ARG A 35 4.61 3.66 -0.31
CA ARG A 35 4.57 3.49 1.15
C ARG A 35 3.39 2.60 1.50
N ILE A 36 3.64 1.62 2.35
CA ILE A 36 2.64 0.67 2.85
C ILE A 36 2.30 1.05 4.28
N TYR A 37 1.00 1.07 4.56
CA TYR A 37 0.44 1.35 5.86
C TYR A 37 -0.39 0.15 6.32
N GLN A 38 -0.24 -0.21 7.58
CA GLN A 38 -1.05 -1.22 8.27
C GLN A 38 -1.83 -0.53 9.38
N ASP A 39 -3.16 -0.63 9.36
CA ASP A 39 -4.06 0.01 10.33
C ASP A 39 -3.75 1.51 10.49
N GLY A 40 -3.43 2.17 9.37
CA GLY A 40 -3.04 3.59 9.30
C GLY A 40 -1.61 3.91 9.73
N SER A 41 -0.85 2.93 10.23
CA SER A 41 0.55 3.11 10.64
C SER A 41 1.51 2.78 9.51
N PHE A 42 2.49 3.65 9.26
CA PHE A 42 3.53 3.40 8.25
C PHE A 42 4.37 2.18 8.62
N ILE A 43 4.55 1.27 7.67
CA ILE A 43 5.37 0.06 7.83
C ILE A 43 6.67 0.17 7.04
N ILE A 44 6.57 0.43 5.73
CA ILE A 44 7.75 0.40 4.84
C ILE A 44 7.54 1.25 3.58
N LYS A 45 8.65 1.77 3.03
CA LYS A 45 8.73 2.41 1.71
C LYS A 45 9.60 1.53 0.80
N LEU A 46 9.12 1.19 -0.40
CA LEU A 46 9.85 0.35 -1.36
C LEU A 46 9.50 0.69 -2.81
N GLU A 47 10.32 0.25 -3.77
CA GLU A 47 10.13 0.54 -5.20
C GLU A 47 9.31 -0.54 -5.95
N GLY A 48 9.16 -1.72 -5.33
CA GLY A 48 8.39 -2.83 -5.88
C GLY A 48 6.88 -2.57 -5.94
N LEU A 49 6.17 -3.53 -6.54
CA LEU A 49 4.70 -3.53 -6.67
C LEU A 49 4.01 -4.63 -5.84
N THR A 50 4.79 -5.30 -4.99
CA THR A 50 4.34 -6.39 -4.14
C THR A 50 5.07 -6.36 -2.81
N HIS A 51 4.38 -6.75 -1.75
CA HIS A 51 4.96 -6.94 -0.42
C HIS A 51 4.19 -8.03 0.31
N SER A 52 4.92 -8.97 0.91
CA SER A 52 4.33 -10.02 1.75
C SER A 52 4.82 -9.87 3.18
N LEU A 53 3.91 -10.08 4.13
CA LEU A 53 4.19 -10.05 5.56
C LEU A 53 3.29 -11.03 6.32
N ASP A 54 3.78 -11.49 7.46
CA ASP A 54 3.00 -12.30 8.40
C ASP A 54 2.11 -11.38 9.25
N ILE A 55 0.80 -11.62 9.23
CA ILE A 55 -0.21 -10.88 10.00
C ILE A 55 -0.71 -11.67 11.21
N GLY A 56 -0.15 -12.86 11.47
CA GLY A 56 -0.62 -13.76 12.51
C GLY A 56 -2.05 -14.25 12.26
N THR A 57 -2.72 -14.70 13.33
CA THR A 57 -4.11 -15.17 13.29
C THR A 57 -4.99 -14.36 14.24
N GLY A 58 -6.30 -14.42 14.05
CA GLY A 58 -7.26 -13.88 15.03
C GLY A 58 -7.42 -12.35 15.01
N THR A 59 -6.61 -11.61 14.26
CA THR A 59 -6.74 -10.15 14.10
C THR A 59 -7.03 -9.78 12.65
N ASN A 60 -8.11 -9.03 12.43
CA ASN A 60 -8.38 -8.43 11.12
C ASN A 60 -7.46 -7.22 10.93
N THR A 61 -6.62 -7.28 9.92
CA THR A 61 -5.58 -6.29 9.62
C THR A 61 -5.93 -5.59 8.32
N CYS A 62 -5.89 -4.26 8.30
CA CYS A 62 -6.23 -3.45 7.12
C CYS A 62 -4.99 -2.77 6.54
N PHE A 63 -4.91 -2.70 5.22
CA PHE A 63 -3.79 -2.15 4.49
C PHE A 63 -4.21 -1.05 3.52
N THR A 64 -3.35 -0.03 3.41
CA THR A 64 -3.41 0.96 2.33
C THR A 64 -2.01 1.19 1.77
N VAL A 65 -1.94 1.62 0.50
CA VAL A 65 -0.70 1.97 -0.18
C VAL A 65 -0.82 3.36 -0.79
N THR A 66 0.23 4.16 -0.67
CA THR A 66 0.38 5.44 -1.35
C THR A 66 1.54 5.38 -2.34
N SER A 67 1.47 6.20 -3.39
CA SER A 67 2.57 6.38 -4.33
C SER A 67 3.38 7.63 -3.98
N VAL A 68 4.68 7.60 -4.23
CA VAL A 68 5.61 8.70 -3.93
C VAL A 68 6.41 9.04 -5.18
N ASN A 69 6.34 10.30 -5.64
CA ASN A 69 7.02 10.74 -6.86
C ASN A 69 8.48 11.17 -6.62
N SER A 70 9.16 11.66 -7.67
CA SER A 70 10.56 12.11 -7.61
C SER A 70 10.79 13.38 -6.77
N TYR A 71 9.72 14.07 -6.37
CA TYR A 71 9.75 15.23 -5.47
C TYR A 71 9.40 14.83 -4.03
N ASP A 72 9.39 13.53 -3.72
CA ASP A 72 8.99 12.95 -2.43
C ASP A 72 7.56 13.36 -1.99
N THR A 73 6.72 13.71 -2.96
CA THR A 73 5.30 14.02 -2.73
C THR A 73 4.48 12.75 -2.76
N GLU A 74 3.66 12.55 -1.74
CA GLU A 74 2.87 11.34 -1.50
C GLU A 74 1.42 11.50 -1.95
N SER A 75 0.86 10.51 -2.66
CA SER A 75 -0.55 10.50 -3.05
C SER A 75 -1.50 10.37 -1.84
N PRO A 76 -2.80 10.62 -2.02
CA PRO A 76 -3.80 10.03 -1.13
C PRO A 76 -3.69 8.49 -1.07
N SER A 77 -4.23 7.88 -0.03
CA SER A 77 -4.28 6.42 0.12
C SER A 77 -5.03 5.73 -1.03
N SER A 78 -4.64 4.51 -1.35
CA SER A 78 -5.41 3.57 -2.17
C SER A 78 -6.77 3.24 -1.56
N ASN A 79 -7.53 2.35 -2.21
CA ASN A 79 -8.54 1.56 -1.50
C ASN A 79 -7.92 0.85 -0.29
N GLU A 80 -8.73 0.64 0.73
CA GLU A 80 -8.38 -0.16 1.90
C GLU A 80 -8.76 -1.60 1.66
N GLU A 81 -7.82 -2.51 1.91
CA GLU A 81 -8.05 -3.96 1.84
C GLU A 81 -7.75 -4.56 3.20
N CYS A 82 -8.69 -5.35 3.72
CA CYS A 82 -8.58 -5.97 5.04
C CYS A 82 -8.67 -7.49 4.95
N GLY A 83 -7.98 -8.17 5.86
CA GLY A 83 -8.21 -9.58 6.08
C GLY A 83 -7.53 -10.11 7.33
N GLN A 84 -7.77 -11.39 7.59
CA GLN A 84 -7.35 -12.07 8.80
C GLN A 84 -6.68 -13.39 8.42
N GLY A 85 -5.52 -13.68 9.02
CA GLY A 85 -4.86 -14.97 8.86
C GLY A 85 -5.59 -16.08 9.61
N SER A 86 -5.46 -17.31 9.09
CA SER A 86 -6.10 -18.53 9.59
C SER A 86 -5.10 -19.55 10.12
#